data_AF-A0A161M413-F1
#
_entry.id   AF-A0A161M413-F1
#
_cell.length_a   1.000
_cell.length_b   1.000
_cell.length_c   1.000
_cell.angle_alpha   90.00
_cell.angle_beta   90.00
_cell.angle_gamma   90.00
#
_symmetry.space_group_name_H-M   'P 1'
#
loop_
_entity.id
_entity.type
_entity.pdbx_description
1 polymer ?
#
loop_
_entity_poly.entity_id
_entity_poly.type
_entity_poly.pdbx_seq_one_letter_code
_entity_poly.pdbx_strand_id
1 'polypeptide(L)'
;PWDFSMTKEQLDARENKYFSEYLKEIEKKFDTAELSYFELNLETWRQLWRVLEMADIVLIIVDIRFPALLFPPSLYDFVTKSMDKILF
;
A
#
# COMPACT_ATOMS: atom_id res chain seq x y z
N PRO A 1 -8.46 4.79 -11.06
CA PRO A 1 -9.69 4.86 -10.24
C PRO A 1 -10.56 3.61 -10.46
N TRP A 2 -10.87 2.88 -9.38
CA TRP A 2 -11.88 1.81 -9.41
C TRP A 2 -13.28 2.45 -9.36
N ASP A 3 -14.29 1.74 -9.86
CA ASP A 3 -15.68 2.17 -9.75
C ASP A 3 -16.59 0.98 -9.40
N PHE A 4 -17.77 1.26 -8.85
CA PHE A 4 -18.76 0.25 -8.45
C PHE A 4 -19.44 -0.47 -9.64
N SER A 5 -19.20 -0.01 -10.87
CA SER A 5 -19.77 -0.60 -12.09
C SER A 5 -18.88 -1.67 -12.73
N MET A 6 -17.62 -1.79 -12.31
CA MET A 6 -16.69 -2.82 -12.79
C MET A 6 -17.10 -4.21 -12.32
N THR A 7 -16.96 -5.21 -13.21
CA THR A 7 -17.09 -6.60 -12.77
C THR A 7 -15.89 -7.01 -11.90
N LYS A 8 -16.08 -8.02 -11.06
CA LYS A 8 -15.02 -8.56 -10.21
C LYS A 8 -13.80 -8.98 -11.04
N GLU A 9 -14.02 -9.61 -12.19
CA GLU A 9 -12.97 -10.10 -13.08
C GLU A 9 -12.22 -8.95 -13.75
N GLN A 10 -12.93 -7.89 -14.14
CA GLN A 10 -12.32 -6.70 -14.72
C GLN A 10 -11.47 -5.94 -13.70
N LEU A 11 -11.98 -5.79 -12.47
CA LEU A 11 -11.24 -5.17 -11.38
C LEU A 11 -9.98 -5.99 -11.05
N ASP A 12 -10.13 -7.30 -10.93
CA ASP A 12 -9.01 -8.20 -10.62
C ASP A 12 -7.92 -8.16 -11.70
N ALA A 13 -8.29 -8.26 -12.98
CA ALA A 13 -7.33 -8.17 -14.08
C ALA A 13 -6.60 -6.82 -14.11
N ARG A 14 -7.32 -5.74 -13.80
CA ARG A 14 -6.77 -4.38 -13.78
C ARG A 14 -5.79 -4.17 -12.64
N GLU A 15 -6.15 -4.59 -11.43
CA GLU A 15 -5.28 -4.49 -10.26
C GLU A 15 -4.01 -5.34 -10.42
N ASN A 16 -4.14 -6.58 -10.90
CA ASN A 16 -3.00 -7.44 -11.22
C ASN A 16 -2.07 -6.79 -12.25
N LYS A 17 -2.62 -6.19 -13.30
CA LYS A 17 -1.84 -5.48 -14.31
C LYS A 17 -1.09 -4.29 -13.71
N TYR A 18 -1.77 -3.42 -12.95
CA TYR A 18 -1.12 -2.27 -12.32
C TYR A 18 -0.01 -2.67 -11.35
N PHE A 19 -0.26 -3.70 -10.53
CA PHE A 19 0.73 -4.18 -9.58
C PHE A 19 1.95 -4.77 -10.28
N SER A 20 1.74 -5.55 -11.35
CA SER A 20 2.84 -6.10 -12.16
C SER A 20 3.68 -5.01 -12.83
N GLU A 21 3.04 -3.95 -13.34
CA GLU A 21 3.72 -2.80 -13.92
C GLU A 21 4.52 -2.03 -12.87
N TYR A 22 3.95 -1.84 -11.67
CA TYR A 22 4.63 -1.22 -10.54
C TYR A 22 5.90 -1.99 -10.11
N LEU A 23 5.83 -3.32 -10.01
CA LEU A 23 6.99 -4.15 -9.68
C LEU A 23 8.11 -4.00 -10.72
N LYS A 24 7.78 -4.02 -12.01
CA LYS A 24 8.75 -3.82 -13.10
C LYS A 24 9.43 -2.45 -13.02
N GLU A 25 8.68 -1.41 -12.67
CA GLU A 25 9.22 -0.07 -12.51
C GLU A 25 10.14 0.05 -11.28
N ILE A 26 9.90 -0.70 -10.21
CA ILE A 26 10.81 -0.79 -9.05
C ILE A 26 12.12 -1.47 -9.47
N GLU A 27 12.02 -2.66 -10.07
CA GLU A 27 13.18 -3.44 -10.50
C GLU A 27 14.07 -2.67 -11.49
N LYS A 28 13.46 -1.78 -12.30
CA LYS A 28 14.20 -0.92 -13.22
C LYS A 28 14.88 0.27 -12.55
N LYS A 29 14.31 0.78 -11.45
CA LYS A 29 14.76 2.02 -10.80
C LYS A 29 15.82 1.79 -9.73
N PHE A 30 15.81 0.64 -9.07
CA PHE A 30 16.68 0.35 -7.94
C PHE A 30 17.44 -0.94 -8.17
N ASP A 31 18.69 -0.98 -7.73
CA ASP A 31 19.43 -2.24 -7.69
C ASP A 31 18.88 -3.13 -6.57
N THR A 32 18.94 -4.45 -6.77
CA THR A 32 18.40 -5.43 -5.80
C THR A 32 19.04 -5.28 -4.43
N ALA A 33 20.31 -4.84 -4.36
CA ALA A 33 21.05 -4.62 -3.13
C ALA A 33 20.58 -3.40 -2.31
N GLU A 34 19.89 -2.44 -2.94
CA GLU A 34 19.42 -1.21 -2.30
C GLU A 34 17.96 -1.29 -1.85
N LEU A 35 17.21 -2.30 -2.32
CA LEU A 35 15.82 -2.52 -1.97
C LEU A 35 15.68 -3.29 -0.66
N SER A 36 14.95 -2.71 0.29
CA SER A 36 14.43 -3.47 1.42
C SER A 36 13.38 -4.48 0.95
N TYR A 37 13.29 -5.62 1.64
CA TYR A 37 12.24 -6.60 1.37
C TYR A 37 10.86 -5.96 1.56
N PHE A 38 9.96 -6.23 0.61
CA PHE A 38 8.59 -5.77 0.64
C PHE A 38 7.64 -6.88 0.19
N GLU A 39 6.35 -6.71 0.48
CA GLU A 39 5.33 -7.70 0.16
C GLU A 39 5.03 -7.73 -1.35
N LEU A 40 5.16 -8.91 -1.94
CA LEU A 40 4.92 -9.19 -3.36
C LEU A 40 3.53 -9.78 -3.62
N ASN A 41 2.78 -10.11 -2.57
CA ASN A 41 1.43 -10.59 -2.69
C ASN A 41 0.43 -9.42 -2.78
N LEU A 42 -0.23 -9.30 -3.94
CA LEU A 42 -1.29 -8.30 -4.16
C LEU A 42 -2.44 -8.44 -3.15
N GLU A 43 -2.78 -9.65 -2.70
CA GLU A 43 -3.86 -9.85 -1.72
C GLU A 43 -3.56 -9.19 -0.38
N THR A 44 -2.30 -9.17 0.05
CA THR A 44 -1.92 -8.47 1.29
C THR A 44 -2.17 -6.97 1.17
N TRP A 45 -1.85 -6.38 0.02
CA TRP A 45 -2.12 -4.96 -0.26
C TRP A 45 -3.62 -4.68 -0.36
N ARG A 46 -4.41 -5.57 -0.98
CA ARG A 46 -5.89 -5.48 -1.01
C ARG A 46 -6.50 -5.48 0.39
N GLN A 47 -5.99 -6.34 1.27
CA GLN A 47 -6.44 -6.40 2.66
C GLN A 47 -6.13 -5.09 3.39
N LEU A 48 -4.92 -4.56 3.22
CA LEU A 48 -4.55 -3.26 3.78
C LEU A 48 -5.51 -2.15 3.32
N TRP A 49 -5.77 -2.04 2.01
CA TRP A 49 -6.67 -1.01 1.48
C TRP A 49 -8.10 -1.13 2.04
N ARG A 50 -8.66 -2.34 2.11
CA ARG A 50 -9.99 -2.55 2.71
C ARG A 50 -10.04 -2.14 4.18
N VAL A 51 -9.00 -2.47 4.95
CA VAL A 51 -8.89 -2.06 6.36
C VAL A 51 -8.80 -0.54 6.46
N LEU A 52 -7.95 0.08 5.64
CA LEU A 52 -7.80 1.53 5.60
C LEU A 52 -9.10 2.23 5.19
N GLU A 53 -9.88 1.68 4.28
CA GLU A 53 -11.18 2.23 3.87
C GLU A 53 -12.24 2.13 4.97
N MET A 54 -12.28 1.02 5.69
CA MET A 54 -13.27 0.75 6.72
C MET A 54 -12.94 1.38 8.09
N ALA A 55 -11.67 1.65 8.39
CA ALA A 55 -11.26 2.16 9.69
C ALA A 55 -11.52 3.67 9.83
N ASP A 56 -12.06 4.11 10.96
CA ASP A 56 -12.14 5.53 11.32
C ASP A 56 -10.81 6.05 11.88
N ILE A 57 -10.07 5.17 12.57
CA ILE A 57 -8.80 5.45 13.22
C ILE A 57 -7.80 4.37 12.85
N VAL A 58 -6.59 4.78 12.46
CA VAL A 58 -5.48 3.87 12.15
C VAL A 58 -4.39 4.02 13.22
N LEU A 59 -3.95 2.91 13.81
CA LEU A 59 -2.87 2.85 14.79
C LEU A 59 -1.66 2.12 14.18
N ILE A 60 -0.49 2.77 14.16
CA ILE A 60 0.76 2.11 13.72
C ILE A 60 1.59 1.69 14.93
N ILE A 61 1.76 0.38 15.10
CA ILE A 61 2.62 -0.18 16.15
C ILE A 61 4.06 -0.21 15.64
N VAL A 62 4.96 0.53 16.31
CA VAL A 62 6.38 0.59 15.98
C VAL A 62 7.25 -0.03 17.06
N ASP A 63 8.38 -0.62 16.65
CA ASP A 63 9.43 -1.08 17.55
C ASP A 63 10.33 0.10 17.95
N ILE A 64 10.56 0.29 19.26
CA ILE A 64 11.37 1.40 19.81
C ILE A 64 12.83 1.36 19.36
N ARG A 65 13.34 0.22 18.90
CA ARG A 65 14.70 0.10 18.38
C ARG A 65 14.86 0.78 17.03
N PHE A 66 13.79 0.83 16.23
CA PHE A 66 13.81 1.37 14.86
C PHE A 66 12.52 2.15 14.49
N PRO A 67 12.09 3.14 15.29
CA PRO A 67 10.79 3.79 15.12
C PRO A 67 10.71 4.57 13.80
N ALA A 68 11.79 5.25 13.40
CA ALA A 68 11.83 6.03 12.17
C ALA A 68 11.80 5.16 10.90
N LEU A 69 12.28 3.91 10.97
CA LEU A 69 12.25 2.98 9.85
C LEU A 69 10.87 2.34 9.69
N LEU A 70 10.21 2.03 10.80
CA LEU A 70 8.91 1.34 10.83
C LEU A 70 7.72 2.28 10.62
N PHE A 71 7.95 3.60 10.66
CA PHE A 71 6.93 4.61 10.39
C PHE A 71 7.08 5.16 8.97
N PRO A 72 6.38 4.60 7.96
CA PRO A 72 6.47 5.06 6.58
C PRO A 72 5.77 6.42 6.39
N PRO A 73 6.52 7.51 6.08
CA PRO A 73 5.91 8.83 5.92
C PRO A 73 4.92 8.90 4.74
N SER A 74 5.16 8.10 3.70
CA SER A 74 4.28 8.00 2.54
C SER A 74 2.89 7.45 2.89
N LEU A 75 2.82 6.48 3.82
CA LEU A 75 1.55 5.94 4.29
C LEU A 75 0.83 6.97 5.17
N TYR A 76 1.56 7.65 6.06
CA TYR A 76 0.99 8.72 6.88
C TYR A 76 0.36 9.81 6.02
N ASP A 77 1.09 10.29 5.01
CA ASP A 77 0.59 11.29 4.06
C ASP A 77 -0.62 10.80 3.29
N PHE A 78 -0.62 9.53 2.85
CA PHE A 78 -1.77 8.96 2.16
C PHE A 78 -3.02 8.90 3.05
N VAL A 79 -2.88 8.43 4.30
CA VAL A 79 -4.01 8.30 5.23
C VAL A 79 -4.54 9.68 5.66
N THR A 80 -3.65 10.62 5.95
CA THR A 80 -4.05 11.94 6.46
C THR A 80 -4.48 12.92 5.37
N LYS A 81 -3.78 12.94 4.22
CA LYS A 81 -4.04 13.94 3.16
C LYS A 81 -5.01 13.44 2.09
N SER A 82 -4.93 12.16 1.72
CA SER A 82 -5.77 11.61 0.64
C SER A 82 -7.06 11.01 1.16
N MET A 83 -7.04 10.37 2.33
CA MET A 83 -8.22 9.74 2.94
C MET A 83 -8.90 10.60 4.01
N ASP A 84 -8.26 11.69 4.46
CA ASP A 84 -8.75 12.58 5.53
C ASP A 84 -9.04 11.83 6.85
N LYS A 85 -8.18 10.84 7.18
CA LYS A 85 -8.32 9.99 8.38
C LYS A 85 -7.28 10.33 9.43
N ILE A 86 -7.66 10.15 10.69
CA ILE A 86 -6.77 10.36 11.84
C ILE A 86 -5.89 9.11 12.02
N LEU A 87 -4.57 9.33 12.00
CA LEU A 87 -3.55 8.29 12.23
C LEU A 87 -2.78 8.58 13.53
N PHE A 88 -2.72 7.61 14.43
CA PHE A 88 -2.01 7.65 15.70
C PHE A 88 -0.80 6.71 15.73
#